data_AF-A0A971KQT4-F1
#
_entry.id   AF-A0A971KQT4-F1
#
_cell.length_a   1.000
_cell.length_b   1.000
_cell.length_c   1.000
_cell.angle_alpha   90.00
_cell.angle_beta   90.00
_cell.angle_gamma   90.00
#
_symmetry.space_group_name_H-M   'P 1'
#
loop_
_entity.id
_entity.type
_entity.pdbx_description
1 polymer ?
#
loop_
_entity_poly.entity_id
_entity_poly.type
_entity_poly.pdbx_seq_one_letter_code
_entity_poly.pdbx_strand_id
1 'polypeptide(L)'
;MDDKAERTTMFGALRREDAISGILDLVYRALQEKGYDPVSQLVGFLLTGDPTYITSHMGARDVVRTVERDEVVEYLVRFYAEHLQAKGDR
;
A
#
# COMPACT_ATOMS: atom_id res chain seq x y z
N MET A 1 33.82 -7.84 -0.36
CA MET A 1 32.97 -8.78 -1.11
C MET A 1 31.55 -8.53 -0.60
N ASP A 2 30.94 -7.40 -0.95
CA ASP A 2 29.74 -6.91 -0.23
C ASP A 2 28.63 -6.41 -1.18
N ASP A 3 28.92 -6.33 -2.48
CA ASP A 3 28.08 -5.69 -3.50
C ASP A 3 26.90 -6.55 -4.03
N LYS A 4 26.84 -7.83 -3.66
CA LYS A 4 25.84 -8.79 -4.17
C LYS A 4 24.65 -8.98 -3.21
N ALA A 5 24.89 -8.84 -1.91
CA ALA A 5 23.87 -8.96 -0.89
C ALA A 5 22.87 -7.79 -0.98
N GLU A 6 23.36 -6.55 -1.05
CA GLU A 6 22.53 -5.34 -1.14
C GLU A 6 21.65 -5.32 -2.39
N ARG A 7 22.19 -5.71 -3.55
CA ARG A 7 21.43 -5.77 -4.81
C ARG A 7 20.26 -6.74 -4.74
N THR A 8 20.43 -7.90 -4.10
CA THR A 8 19.37 -8.91 -4.03
C THR A 8 18.21 -8.46 -3.13
N THR A 9 18.52 -7.75 -2.04
CA THR A 9 17.53 -7.19 -1.11
C THR A 9 16.74 -6.05 -1.76
N MET A 10 17.42 -5.18 -2.54
CA MET A 10 16.80 -4.05 -3.22
C MET A 10 15.81 -4.49 -4.32
N PHE A 11 16.16 -5.50 -5.12
CA PHE A 11 15.25 -6.07 -6.13
C PHE A 11 14.02 -6.76 -5.51
N GLY A 12 14.18 -7.39 -4.34
CA GLY A 12 13.07 -7.97 -3.58
C GLY A 12 12.11 -6.91 -3.04
N ALA A 13 12.65 -5.81 -2.51
CA ALA A 13 11.87 -4.69 -1.98
C ALA A 13 10.99 -4.03 -3.05
N LEU A 14 11.56 -3.72 -4.23
CA LEU A 14 10.81 -3.13 -5.35
C LEU A 14 9.58 -3.98 -5.75
N ARG A 15 9.75 -5.30 -5.81
CA ARG A 15 8.63 -6.22 -6.13
C ARG A 15 7.55 -6.24 -5.06
N ARG A 16 7.92 -6.02 -3.80
CA ARG A 16 6.95 -5.98 -2.70
C ARG A 16 6.17 -4.67 -2.70
N GLU A 17 6.84 -3.56 -2.97
CA GLU A 17 6.21 -2.24 -3.09
C GLU A 17 5.21 -2.20 -4.26
N ASP A 18 5.56 -2.78 -5.41
CA ASP A 18 4.63 -2.92 -6.55
C ASP A 18 3.37 -3.72 -6.18
N ALA A 19 3.53 -4.80 -5.39
CA ALA A 19 2.41 -5.62 -4.94
C ALA A 19 1.50 -4.85 -3.97
N ILE A 20 2.07 -4.12 -3.01
CA ILE A 20 1.33 -3.28 -2.07
C ILE A 20 0.57 -2.18 -2.82
N SER A 21 1.23 -1.51 -3.76
CA SER A 21 0.63 -0.50 -4.62
C SER A 21 -0.58 -1.03 -5.40
N GLY A 22 -0.45 -2.20 -6.02
CA GLY A 22 -1.54 -2.85 -6.74
C GLY A 22 -2.73 -3.23 -5.85
N ILE A 23 -2.48 -3.70 -4.63
CA ILE A 23 -3.52 -4.00 -3.64
C ILE A 23 -4.25 -2.72 -3.22
N LEU A 24 -3.51 -1.63 -2.94
CA LEU A 24 -4.10 -0.36 -2.56
C LEU A 24 -4.97 0.24 -3.68
N ASP A 25 -4.53 0.17 -4.95
CA ASP A 25 -5.32 0.60 -6.11
C ASP A 25 -6.62 -0.22 -6.25
N LEU A 26 -6.55 -1.55 -6.12
CA LEU A 26 -7.72 -2.42 -6.16
C LEU A 26 -8.71 -2.08 -5.04
N VAL A 27 -8.22 -1.93 -3.81
CA VAL A 27 -9.05 -1.57 -2.65
C VAL A 27 -9.69 -0.20 -2.85
N TYR A 28 -8.93 0.78 -3.34
CA TYR A 28 -9.42 2.13 -3.60
C TYR A 28 -10.58 2.12 -4.59
N ARG A 29 -10.42 1.44 -5.73
CA ARG A 29 -11.48 1.31 -6.75
C ARG A 29 -12.70 0.58 -6.21
N ALA A 30 -12.49 -0.53 -5.50
CA ALA A 30 -13.59 -1.30 -4.93
C ALA A 30 -14.44 -0.47 -3.95
N LEU A 31 -13.79 0.37 -3.14
CA LEU A 31 -14.46 1.29 -2.22
C LEU A 31 -15.25 2.38 -2.97
N GLN A 32 -14.66 2.99 -4.01
CA GLN A 32 -15.34 3.99 -4.84
C GLN A 32 -16.59 3.42 -5.54
N GLU A 33 -16.49 2.24 -6.14
CA GLU A 33 -17.62 1.60 -6.84
C GLU A 33 -18.79 1.27 -5.90
N LYS A 34 -18.53 1.10 -4.61
CA LYS A 34 -19.57 0.89 -3.59
C LYS A 34 -20.03 2.18 -2.91
N GLY A 35 -19.48 3.33 -3.30
CA GLY A 35 -19.86 4.63 -2.75
C GLY A 35 -19.30 4.91 -1.36
N TYR A 36 -18.26 4.20 -0.94
CA TYR A 36 -17.52 4.54 0.27
C TYR A 36 -16.45 5.59 -0.04
N ASP A 37 -16.09 6.41 0.95
CA ASP A 37 -14.89 7.25 0.88
C ASP A 37 -13.64 6.37 1.08
N PRO A 38 -12.83 6.13 0.03
CA PRO A 38 -11.72 5.19 0.13
C PRO A 38 -10.66 5.62 1.14
N VAL A 39 -10.43 6.94 1.27
CA VAL A 39 -9.38 7.47 2.16
C VAL A 39 -9.76 7.21 3.61
N SER A 40 -10.97 7.59 4.03
CA SER A 40 -11.43 7.34 5.40
C SER A 40 -11.45 5.86 5.76
N GLN A 41 -11.83 4.99 4.82
CA GLN A 41 -11.88 3.54 5.04
C GLN A 41 -10.49 2.92 5.16
N LEU A 42 -9.55 3.29 4.28
CA LEU A 42 -8.17 2.85 4.36
C LEU A 42 -7.51 3.32 5.66
N VAL A 43 -7.73 4.57 6.07
CA VAL A 43 -7.23 5.08 7.37
C VAL A 43 -7.80 4.26 8.53
N GLY A 44 -9.11 3.98 8.53
CA GLY A 44 -9.75 3.15 9.55
C GLY A 44 -9.15 1.73 9.62
N PHE A 45 -8.94 1.10 8.47
CA PHE A 45 -8.29 -0.20 8.37
C PHE A 45 -6.85 -0.17 8.89
N LEU A 46 -6.04 0.82 8.50
CA LEU A 46 -4.64 0.91 8.91
C LEU A 46 -4.51 1.11 10.43
N LEU A 47 -5.32 1.99 11.01
CA LEU A 47 -5.28 2.27 12.46
C LEU A 47 -5.77 1.08 13.31
N THR A 48 -6.87 0.44 12.90
CA THR A 48 -7.55 -0.57 13.73
C THR A 48 -7.15 -2.00 13.40
N GLY A 49 -6.82 -2.28 12.14
CA GLY A 49 -6.64 -3.62 11.60
C GLY A 49 -7.94 -4.35 11.30
N ASP A 50 -9.09 -3.69 11.47
CA ASP A 50 -10.38 -4.31 11.23
C ASP A 50 -10.67 -4.33 9.70
N PRO A 51 -10.75 -5.51 9.07
CA PRO A 51 -11.04 -5.63 7.65
C PRO A 51 -12.48 -5.24 7.27
N THR A 52 -13.37 -4.97 8.24
CA THR A 52 -14.75 -4.52 7.96
C THR A 52 -14.81 -3.16 7.29
N TYR A 53 -13.78 -2.31 7.48
CA TYR A 53 -13.59 -1.05 6.75
C TYR A 53 -13.43 -1.27 5.23
N ILE A 54 -12.95 -2.44 4.82
CA ILE A 54 -12.76 -2.75 3.41
C ILE A 54 -13.95 -3.56 2.89
N THR A 55 -14.51 -3.14 1.76
CA THR A 55 -15.61 -3.86 1.09
C THR A 55 -15.14 -5.22 0.58
N SER A 56 -16.01 -6.22 0.57
CA SER A 56 -15.74 -7.51 -0.09
C SER A 56 -15.86 -7.45 -1.62
N HIS A 57 -16.28 -6.31 -2.18
CA HIS A 57 -16.36 -6.11 -3.63
C HIS A 57 -15.01 -6.35 -4.30
N MET A 58 -15.02 -7.02 -5.45
CA MET A 58 -13.81 -7.40 -6.21
C MET A 58 -12.77 -8.21 -5.40
N GLY A 59 -13.16 -8.82 -4.27
CA GLY A 59 -12.24 -9.52 -3.38
C GLY A 59 -11.31 -8.58 -2.60
N ALA A 60 -11.56 -7.27 -2.58
CA ALA A 60 -10.70 -6.26 -1.96
C ALA A 60 -10.39 -6.55 -0.49
N ARG A 61 -11.40 -6.99 0.28
CA ARG A 61 -11.22 -7.39 1.69
C ARG A 61 -10.28 -8.58 1.86
N ASP A 62 -10.24 -9.52 0.93
CA ASP A 62 -9.41 -10.71 1.07
C ASP A 62 -7.95 -10.39 0.71
N VAL A 63 -7.74 -9.67 -0.39
CA VAL A 63 -6.38 -9.29 -0.84
C VAL A 63 -5.69 -8.34 0.13
N VAL A 64 -6.40 -7.40 0.76
CA VAL A 64 -5.79 -6.45 1.71
C VAL A 64 -5.30 -7.14 2.98
N ARG A 65 -5.82 -8.34 3.30
CA ARG A 65 -5.40 -9.15 4.45
C ARG A 65 -4.13 -9.97 4.16
N THR A 66 -3.64 -9.96 2.92
CA THR A 66 -2.39 -10.63 2.54
C THR A 66 -1.14 -9.77 2.73
N VAL A 67 -1.34 -8.49 3.07
CA VAL A 67 -0.28 -7.54 3.38
C VAL A 67 -0.34 -7.13 4.84
N GLU A 68 0.82 -7.01 5.47
CA GLU A 68 0.92 -6.49 6.82
C GLU A 68 0.73 -4.96 6.80
N ARG A 69 0.13 -4.42 7.87
CA ARG A 69 -0.24 -2.99 7.91
C ARG A 69 0.96 -2.08 8.02
N ASP A 70 1.98 -2.50 8.75
CA ASP A 70 3.24 -1.79 8.88
C ASP A 70 3.95 -1.66 7.53
N GLU A 71 3.93 -2.71 6.69
CA GLU A 71 4.45 -2.64 5.32
C GLU A 71 3.69 -1.61 4.47
N VAL A 72 2.36 -1.56 4.60
CA VAL A 72 1.54 -0.56 3.90
C VAL A 72 1.90 0.85 4.37
N VAL A 73 2.03 1.07 5.69
CA VAL A 73 2.40 2.38 6.25
C VAL A 73 3.81 2.78 5.80
N GLU A 74 4.77 1.86 5.83
CA GLU A 74 6.14 2.09 5.38
C GLU A 74 6.15 2.52 3.90
N TYR A 75 5.45 1.76 3.04
CA TYR A 75 5.30 2.10 1.62
C TYR A 75 4.71 3.51 1.43
N LEU A 76 3.62 3.86 2.14
CA LEU A 76 2.97 5.17 2.03
C LEU A 76 3.89 6.31 2.48
N VAL A 77 4.66 6.12 3.56
CA VAL A 77 5.62 7.11 4.07
C VAL A 77 6.77 7.30 3.08
N ARG A 78 7.31 6.20 2.52
CA ARG A 78 8.37 6.25 1.51
C ARG A 78 7.91 6.98 0.26
N PHE A 79 6.75 6.59 -0.28
CA PHE A 79 6.14 7.20 -1.44
C PHE A 79 5.93 8.71 -1.25
N TYR A 80 5.43 9.13 -0.08
CA TYR A 80 5.24 10.54 0.24
C TYR A 80 6.57 11.30 0.32
N ALA A 81 7.60 10.72 0.94
CA ALA A 81 8.92 11.33 1.05
C ALA A 81 9.60 11.53 -0.32
N GLU A 82 9.52 10.53 -1.19
CA GLU A 82 10.03 10.60 -2.57
C GLU A 82 9.29 11.68 -3.38
N HIS A 83 7.97 11.77 -3.23
CA HIS A 83 7.16 12.80 -3.91
C HIS A 83 7.49 14.22 -3.45
N LEU A 84 7.90 14.41 -2.18
CA LEU A 84 8.38 15.70 -1.69
C LEU A 84 9.72 16.08 -2.32
N GLN A 85 10.65 15.14 -2.46
CA GLN A 85 11.95 15.37 -3.10
C GLN A 85 11.78 15.75 -4.58
N ALA A 86 10.91 15.04 -5.30
CA ALA A 86 10.58 15.35 -6.70
C ALA A 86 9.84 16.68 -6.92
N LYS A 87 9.35 17.33 -5.85
CA LYS A 87 8.78 18.69 -5.89
C LYS A 87 9.80 19.77 -5.56
N GLY A 88 10.84 19.46 -4.78
CA GLY A 88 11.92 20.41 -4.47
C GLY A 88 12.91 20.60 -5.63
N ASP A 89 13.00 19.62 -6.53
CA ASP A 89 13.85 19.67 -7.74
C ASP A 89 13.16 20.33 -8.95
N ARG A 90 11.97 20.92 -8.76
CA ARG A 90 11.21 21.67 -9.79
C ARG A 90 11.03 23.12 -9.39
#